data_AF-A0A2J8MB44-F1
#
_entry.id   AF-A0A2J8MB44-F1
#
_cell.length_a   1.000
_cell.length_b   1.000
_cell.length_c   1.000
_cell.angle_alpha   90.00
_cell.angle_beta   90.00
_cell.angle_gamma   90.00
#
_symmetry.space_group_name_H-M   'P 1'
#
loop_
_entity.id
_entity.type
_entity.pdbx_description
1 polymer ?
#
loop_
_entity_poly.entity_id
_entity_poly.type
_entity_poly.pdbx_seq_one_letter_code
_entity_poly.pdbx_strand_id
1 'polypeptide(L)'
;MIGYGAILVALAGLLMTLPHFISEPYRYDSTSPEDMPQDFKASLCLPTTSAPASAPSNGNCSSYTETQHLSVVGIMFVAQTLLGVGGVPIQPFGISYIDDFAHNSNSPLYLGILFAVTMMGPGLAFGLGSLMLRLYVDINQMPEGGISLTIKDPRWVGAWWLGFLIAAGAVALAAIPYFFFPKEMPKEKRELQFRRKVLAVTDSPARKGKDSPSKQSPGESTKKQDGLVQIAPNLTVIQFIKVFPRVLLQTLRHPIFLLVVLSQVCLSSMAAGMATFLPKFLERQFSITASYANLLIGCLSFPSVIVGIVVGGVLVKRFHLGPVGCGALCLLGMLLCLFFSLPLFFIGCSSHQIAGITHQTSAHPGLELFPSCMEACSCPLDGFNPVCDPSTRVEYITPCHAGCSSRVVQDALDKSQVFYTNCSCVVEGNPVLAGSCDSTCSHLVVPFLLLVSLGSALACLTHTPSFMLILRGVKKEDKTLAVGIQFMFLRILAWMPSPVIHGSAIDTTCVHWALSCGRRAVCRYYNNDLLRNRFIGLQFFFKTGSVICFALVLAVLRQQDKEARTKESRSSPAVEQQLLVSGPGKKPEDSRV
;
A
#
# COMPACT_ATOMS: atom_id res chain seq x y z
N MET A 1 -7.37 14.53 21.15
CA MET A 1 -6.28 13.65 20.68
C MET A 1 -6.35 13.47 19.16
N ILE A 2 -7.42 12.85 18.62
CA ILE A 2 -7.57 12.63 17.16
C ILE A 2 -7.48 13.94 16.35
N GLY A 3 -8.21 15.00 16.75
CA GLY A 3 -8.15 16.30 16.06
C GLY A 3 -6.75 16.94 16.04
N TYR A 4 -6.02 16.92 17.16
CA TYR A 4 -4.63 17.39 17.20
C TYR A 4 -3.69 16.56 16.31
N GLY A 5 -3.89 15.24 16.27
CA GLY A 5 -3.16 14.36 15.34
C GLY A 5 -3.43 14.72 13.88
N ALA A 6 -4.67 15.01 13.52
CA ALA A 6 -5.04 15.43 12.17
C ALA A 6 -4.42 16.78 11.76
N ILE A 7 -4.35 17.76 12.67
CA ILE A 7 -3.63 19.03 12.42
C ILE A 7 -2.14 18.76 12.18
N LEU A 8 -1.53 17.87 12.97
CA LEU A 8 -0.12 17.51 12.79
C LEU A 8 0.14 16.82 11.43
N VAL A 9 -0.79 15.97 10.99
CA VAL A 9 -0.76 15.35 9.65
C VAL A 9 -0.86 16.41 8.54
N ALA A 10 -1.74 17.41 8.69
CA ALA A 10 -1.84 18.50 7.72
C ALA A 10 -0.55 19.33 7.64
N LEU A 11 0.05 19.66 8.79
CA LEU A 11 1.34 20.36 8.85
C LEU A 11 2.46 19.54 8.19
N ALA A 12 2.50 18.23 8.44
CA ALA A 12 3.44 17.33 7.78
C ALA A 12 3.28 17.33 6.25
N GLY A 13 2.03 17.33 5.76
CA GLY A 13 1.73 17.42 4.32
C GLY A 13 2.23 18.73 3.69
N LEU A 14 2.12 19.86 4.40
CA LEU A 14 2.69 21.14 3.95
C LEU A 14 4.22 21.13 3.97
N LEU A 15 4.84 20.49 4.96
CA LEU A 15 6.31 20.34 4.99
C LEU A 15 6.83 19.46 3.86
N MET A 16 6.05 18.47 3.40
CA MET A 16 6.42 17.63 2.25
C MET A 16 6.47 18.40 0.92
N THR A 17 5.81 19.55 0.81
CA THR A 17 5.78 20.36 -0.43
C THR A 17 6.92 21.37 -0.47
N LEU A 18 7.47 21.72 0.69
CA LEU A 18 8.51 22.73 0.86
C LEU A 18 9.73 22.54 -0.05
N PRO A 19 10.26 21.31 -0.27
CA PRO A 19 11.43 21.10 -1.12
C PRO A 19 11.30 21.72 -2.52
N HIS A 20 10.12 21.67 -3.13
CA HIS A 20 9.90 22.22 -4.47
C HIS A 20 10.02 23.75 -4.50
N PHE A 21 9.59 24.45 -3.44
CA PHE A 21 9.60 25.91 -3.38
C PHE A 21 10.97 26.49 -2.99
N ILE A 22 11.83 25.69 -2.36
CA ILE A 22 13.19 26.10 -1.96
C ILE A 22 14.27 25.65 -2.95
N SER A 23 13.98 24.63 -3.77
CA SER A 23 14.91 24.14 -4.80
C SER A 23 14.89 25.05 -6.03
N GLU A 24 16.01 25.08 -6.75
CA GLU A 24 16.07 25.71 -8.06
C GLU A 24 15.09 25.06 -9.05
N PRO A 25 14.60 25.81 -10.07
CA PRO A 25 13.72 25.26 -11.10
C PRO A 25 14.31 24.02 -11.78
N TYR A 26 13.46 23.07 -12.15
CA TYR A 26 13.89 21.83 -12.77
C TYR A 26 14.42 22.11 -14.18
N ARG A 27 15.75 22.15 -14.31
CA ARG A 27 16.44 22.28 -15.59
C ARG A 27 16.60 20.92 -16.25
N TYR A 28 15.79 20.68 -17.28
CA TYR A 28 15.92 19.50 -18.15
C TYR A 28 16.93 19.71 -19.29
N ASP A 29 17.28 20.96 -19.56
CA ASP A 29 18.32 21.40 -20.49
C ASP A 29 19.44 22.06 -19.70
N SER A 30 20.66 21.54 -19.86
CA SER A 30 21.84 21.99 -19.15
C SER A 30 22.48 23.24 -19.75
N THR A 31 21.75 24.24 -20.28
CA THR A 31 22.33 25.57 -20.62
C THR A 31 21.28 26.70 -20.72
N SER A 32 21.72 27.93 -20.47
CA SER A 32 20.98 29.20 -20.36
C SER A 32 20.13 29.64 -21.57
N PRO A 33 19.18 30.58 -21.40
CA PRO A 33 18.10 30.87 -22.36
C PRO A 33 18.49 31.59 -23.66
N GLU A 34 19.75 31.96 -23.89
CA GLU A 34 20.12 32.83 -25.02
C GLU A 34 20.93 32.16 -26.14
N ASP A 35 21.32 30.88 -25.99
CA ASP A 35 21.98 30.14 -27.07
C ASP A 35 21.20 28.85 -27.37
N MET A 36 20.67 28.74 -28.60
CA MET A 36 20.17 27.49 -29.14
C MET A 36 21.21 26.37 -28.91
N PRO A 37 20.81 25.19 -28.40
CA PRO A 37 21.62 24.44 -27.44
C PRO A 37 22.73 23.64 -28.13
N GLN A 38 23.99 23.90 -27.75
CA GLN A 38 25.15 23.11 -28.16
C GLN A 38 25.05 21.64 -27.71
N ASP A 39 24.33 21.34 -26.63
CA ASP A 39 24.12 19.98 -26.11
C ASP A 39 23.14 19.13 -26.96
N PHE A 40 22.16 19.75 -27.63
CA PHE A 40 21.28 19.01 -28.55
C PHE A 40 21.98 18.66 -29.86
N LYS A 41 22.94 19.48 -30.31
CA LYS A 41 23.90 19.11 -31.36
C LYS A 41 24.85 18.00 -30.88
N ALA A 42 25.22 17.97 -29.59
CA ALA A 42 26.02 16.90 -29.01
C ALA A 42 25.30 15.54 -28.89
N SER A 43 23.95 15.54 -28.99
CA SER A 43 23.16 14.30 -29.04
C SER A 43 23.00 13.72 -30.45
N LEU A 44 23.35 14.46 -31.50
CA LEU A 44 23.37 14.01 -32.89
C LEU A 44 24.75 13.45 -33.26
N CYS A 45 24.80 12.62 -34.30
CA CYS A 45 26.07 12.17 -34.86
C CYS A 45 26.79 13.35 -35.51
N LEU A 46 27.92 13.74 -34.93
CA LEU A 46 28.83 14.73 -35.51
C LEU A 46 30.09 14.02 -36.04
N PRO A 47 30.55 14.35 -37.27
CA PRO A 47 31.76 13.77 -37.84
C PRO A 47 32.99 14.14 -37.01
N THR A 48 33.86 13.14 -36.78
CA THR A 48 35.06 13.18 -35.93
C THR A 48 36.03 14.34 -36.23
N THR A 49 35.99 14.93 -37.43
CA THR A 49 36.82 16.08 -37.85
C THR A 49 36.37 17.43 -37.27
N SER A 50 35.23 17.48 -36.56
CA SER A 50 34.63 18.73 -36.05
C SER A 50 34.28 18.69 -34.56
N ALA A 51 34.94 17.85 -33.78
CA ALA A 51 34.77 17.87 -32.33
C ALA A 51 35.49 19.10 -31.74
N PRO A 52 34.79 20.06 -31.09
CA PRO A 52 35.46 20.84 -30.05
C PRO A 52 35.98 19.85 -29.01
N ALA A 53 37.21 20.08 -28.55
CA ALA A 53 37.90 19.25 -27.56
C ALA A 53 36.91 18.80 -26.47
N SER A 54 36.93 17.50 -26.15
CA SER A 54 36.10 16.91 -25.09
C SER A 54 36.06 17.85 -23.90
N ALA A 55 34.90 18.50 -23.71
CA ALA A 55 34.65 19.24 -22.48
C ALA A 55 34.95 18.23 -21.37
N PRO A 56 35.89 18.53 -20.46
CA PRO A 56 36.12 17.64 -19.34
C PRO A 56 34.77 17.47 -18.66
N SER A 57 34.45 16.24 -18.29
CA SER A 57 33.35 15.86 -17.42
C SER A 57 33.50 16.44 -16.01
N ASN A 58 33.88 17.72 -15.92
CA ASN A 58 33.71 18.58 -14.76
C ASN A 58 32.26 19.10 -14.75
N GLY A 59 31.29 18.19 -14.83
CA GLY A 59 30.09 18.37 -14.05
C GLY A 59 30.56 18.33 -12.60
N ASN A 60 31.04 19.47 -12.10
CA ASN A 60 31.73 19.58 -10.83
C ASN A 60 30.77 19.00 -9.80
N CYS A 61 31.06 17.79 -9.32
CA CYS A 61 30.29 17.15 -8.27
C CYS A 61 30.65 17.88 -6.99
N SER A 62 30.14 19.10 -6.89
CA SER A 62 30.52 20.05 -5.86
C SER A 62 29.89 19.59 -4.55
N SER A 63 30.62 19.75 -3.45
CA SER A 63 30.09 19.50 -2.10
C SER A 63 28.78 20.28 -1.82
N TYR A 64 28.55 21.36 -2.56
CA TYR A 64 27.33 22.18 -2.55
C TYR A 64 26.06 21.41 -2.98
N THR A 65 26.13 20.62 -4.05
CA THR A 65 24.98 19.81 -4.51
C THR A 65 24.64 18.73 -3.49
N GLU A 66 25.65 18.09 -2.89
CA GLU A 66 25.46 17.08 -1.84
C GLU A 66 24.83 17.66 -0.55
N THR A 67 25.23 18.87 -0.13
CA THR A 67 24.65 19.56 1.03
C THR A 67 23.21 20.00 0.80
N GLN A 68 22.87 20.49 -0.41
CA GLN A 68 21.48 20.78 -0.76
C GLN A 68 20.61 19.52 -0.76
N HIS A 69 21.08 18.42 -1.35
CA HIS A 69 20.36 17.14 -1.31
C HIS A 69 20.12 16.64 0.13
N LEU A 70 21.11 16.77 1.01
CA LEU A 70 20.98 16.37 2.42
C LEU A 70 19.93 17.23 3.17
N SER A 71 19.88 18.54 2.91
CA SER A 71 18.89 19.43 3.52
C SER A 71 17.45 19.07 3.13
N VAL A 72 17.22 18.76 1.84
CA VAL A 72 15.93 18.32 1.31
C VAL A 72 15.50 17.00 1.93
N VAL A 73 16.41 16.03 2.00
CA VAL A 73 16.16 14.73 2.65
C VAL A 73 15.82 14.92 4.14
N GLY A 74 16.50 15.83 4.84
CA GLY A 74 16.21 16.18 6.23
C GLY A 74 14.80 16.72 6.42
N ILE A 75 14.34 17.64 5.56
CA ILE A 75 12.97 18.19 5.60
C ILE A 75 11.94 17.07 5.39
N MET A 76 12.14 16.22 4.37
CA MET A 76 11.23 15.11 4.09
C MET A 76 11.20 14.10 5.25
N PHE A 77 12.33 13.84 5.90
CA PHE A 77 12.40 12.95 7.06
C PHE A 77 11.62 13.50 8.26
N VAL A 78 11.78 14.80 8.56
CA VAL A 78 11.00 15.47 9.62
C VAL A 78 9.52 15.44 9.30
N ALA A 79 9.13 15.73 8.06
CA ALA A 79 7.74 15.69 7.62
C ALA A 79 7.13 14.28 7.78
N GLN A 80 7.84 13.22 7.35
CA GLN A 80 7.38 11.83 7.53
C GLN A 80 7.30 11.41 9.00
N THR A 81 8.20 11.91 9.84
CA THR A 81 8.16 11.67 11.29
C THR A 81 6.91 12.29 11.91
N LEU A 82 6.61 13.55 11.57
CA LEU A 82 5.40 14.24 12.02
C LEU A 82 4.12 13.56 11.52
N LEU A 83 4.13 13.11 10.25
CA LEU A 83 3.03 12.33 9.67
C LEU A 83 2.78 11.05 10.46
N GLY A 84 3.84 10.34 10.83
CA GLY A 84 3.78 9.15 11.69
C GLY A 84 3.17 9.45 13.06
N VAL A 85 3.71 10.45 13.77
CA VAL A 85 3.24 10.84 15.11
C VAL A 85 1.75 11.27 15.08
N GLY A 86 1.35 12.05 14.08
CA GLY A 86 -0.03 12.54 13.94
C GLY A 86 -1.02 11.45 13.54
N GLY A 87 -0.58 10.47 12.75
CA GLY A 87 -1.42 9.37 12.24
C GLY A 87 -1.68 8.25 13.25
N VAL A 88 -0.72 7.96 14.15
CA VAL A 88 -0.80 6.87 15.14
C VAL A 88 -2.12 6.81 15.93
N PRO A 89 -2.64 7.90 16.53
CA PRO A 89 -3.84 7.81 17.36
C PRO A 89 -5.14 7.60 16.55
N ILE A 90 -5.15 7.87 15.25
CA ILE A 90 -6.40 7.94 14.47
C ILE A 90 -7.05 6.57 14.34
N GLN A 91 -6.31 5.56 13.90
CA GLN A 91 -6.87 4.22 13.65
C GLN A 91 -7.20 3.43 14.92
N PRO A 92 -6.29 3.28 15.92
CA PRO A 92 -6.55 2.44 17.09
C PRO A 92 -7.71 2.97 17.95
N PHE A 93 -7.78 4.30 18.17
CA PHE A 93 -8.87 4.89 18.93
C PHE A 93 -10.20 4.86 18.15
N GLY A 94 -10.18 5.12 16.85
CA GLY A 94 -11.39 5.05 16.02
C GLY A 94 -11.99 3.65 15.97
N ILE A 95 -11.17 2.62 15.75
CA ILE A 95 -11.60 1.22 15.70
C ILE A 95 -12.18 0.77 17.05
N SER A 96 -11.48 1.05 18.14
CA SER A 96 -11.90 0.63 19.48
C SER A 96 -13.20 1.33 19.90
N TYR A 97 -13.32 2.62 19.57
CA TYR A 97 -14.55 3.38 19.79
C TYR A 97 -15.74 2.72 19.08
N ILE A 98 -15.62 2.38 17.79
CA ILE A 98 -16.71 1.73 17.04
C ILE A 98 -17.06 0.35 17.62
N ASP A 99 -16.07 -0.48 17.96
CA ASP A 99 -16.29 -1.83 18.50
C ASP A 99 -16.96 -1.82 19.89
N ASP A 100 -16.59 -0.86 20.76
CA ASP A 100 -17.11 -0.79 22.13
C ASP A 100 -18.56 -0.31 22.21
N PHE A 101 -19.01 0.50 21.24
CA PHE A 101 -20.37 1.04 21.19
C PHE A 101 -21.32 0.21 20.31
N ALA A 102 -20.80 -0.59 19.38
CA ALA A 102 -21.59 -1.44 18.48
C ALA A 102 -22.05 -2.75 19.14
N HIS A 103 -23.19 -3.27 18.69
CA HIS A 103 -23.62 -4.62 19.04
C HIS A 103 -22.65 -5.69 18.48
N ASN A 104 -22.35 -6.73 19.26
CA ASN A 104 -21.38 -7.79 18.89
C ASN A 104 -21.64 -8.46 17.52
N SER A 105 -22.90 -8.51 17.06
CA SER A 105 -23.26 -9.05 15.74
C SER A 105 -23.09 -8.05 14.59
N ASN A 106 -23.08 -6.74 14.89
CA ASN A 106 -22.98 -5.65 13.93
C ASN A 106 -21.57 -5.07 13.83
N SER A 107 -20.76 -5.20 14.89
CA SER A 107 -19.35 -4.77 14.92
C SER A 107 -18.56 -5.20 13.67
N PRO A 108 -18.59 -6.48 13.21
CA PRO A 108 -17.83 -6.88 12.02
C PRO A 108 -18.21 -6.12 10.74
N LEU A 109 -19.49 -5.75 10.60
CA LEU A 109 -19.96 -4.99 9.45
C LEU A 109 -19.51 -3.52 9.53
N TYR A 110 -19.62 -2.89 10.70
CA TYR A 110 -19.15 -1.52 10.88
C TYR A 110 -17.64 -1.39 10.73
N LEU A 111 -16.87 -2.34 11.25
CA LEU A 111 -15.43 -2.42 11.03
C LEU A 111 -15.10 -2.68 9.55
N GLY A 112 -15.85 -3.54 8.87
CA GLY A 112 -15.72 -3.74 7.42
C GLY A 112 -15.94 -2.45 6.63
N ILE A 113 -16.97 -1.67 6.97
CA ILE A 113 -17.25 -0.35 6.36
C ILE A 113 -16.13 0.65 6.66
N LEU A 114 -15.64 0.70 7.90
CA LEU A 114 -14.53 1.57 8.30
C LEU A 114 -13.26 1.26 7.47
N PHE A 115 -12.90 -0.02 7.36
CA PHE A 115 -11.75 -0.45 6.57
C PHE A 115 -11.94 -0.15 5.07
N ALA A 116 -13.15 -0.35 4.54
CA ALA A 116 -13.50 0.01 3.17
C ALA A 116 -13.32 1.51 2.89
N VAL A 117 -13.87 2.38 3.75
CA VAL A 117 -13.70 3.85 3.64
C VAL A 117 -12.22 4.23 3.76
N THR A 118 -11.46 3.56 4.64
CA THR A 118 -10.02 3.78 4.74
C THR A 118 -9.29 3.47 3.42
N MET A 119 -9.73 2.44 2.67
CA MET A 119 -9.14 2.10 1.35
C MET A 119 -9.58 3.01 0.20
N MET A 120 -10.65 3.79 0.37
CA MET A 120 -11.00 4.85 -0.60
C MET A 120 -9.93 5.93 -0.65
N GLY A 121 -9.29 6.26 0.48
CA GLY A 121 -8.22 7.26 0.56
C GLY A 121 -7.07 6.97 -0.41
N PRO A 122 -6.39 5.80 -0.32
CA PRO A 122 -5.40 5.38 -1.31
C PRO A 122 -5.91 5.39 -2.76
N GLY A 123 -7.14 4.91 -3.02
CA GLY A 123 -7.71 4.94 -4.39
C GLY A 123 -7.81 6.36 -4.97
N LEU A 124 -8.31 7.31 -4.17
CA LEU A 124 -8.35 8.73 -4.53
C LEU A 124 -6.95 9.32 -4.67
N ALA A 125 -5.99 8.90 -3.85
CA ALA A 125 -4.60 9.35 -3.93
C ALA A 125 -3.91 8.89 -5.23
N PHE A 126 -4.13 7.65 -5.67
CA PHE A 126 -3.64 7.17 -6.97
C PHE A 126 -4.30 7.91 -8.14
N GLY A 127 -5.60 8.18 -8.05
CA GLY A 127 -6.31 9.00 -9.04
C GLY A 127 -5.77 10.44 -9.11
N LEU A 128 -5.56 11.07 -7.94
CA LEU A 128 -4.95 12.39 -7.85
C LEU A 128 -3.51 12.36 -8.40
N GLY A 129 -2.72 11.36 -8.03
CA GLY A 129 -1.36 11.16 -8.55
C GLY A 129 -1.34 10.99 -10.06
N SER A 130 -2.33 10.31 -10.66
CA SER A 130 -2.47 10.23 -12.11
C SER A 130 -2.64 11.61 -12.75
N LEU A 131 -3.46 12.49 -12.17
CA LEU A 131 -3.66 13.85 -12.66
C LEU A 131 -2.39 14.70 -12.51
N MET A 132 -1.78 14.68 -11.32
CA MET A 132 -0.57 15.46 -11.03
C MET A 132 0.61 15.06 -11.94
N LEU A 133 0.72 13.78 -12.30
CA LEU A 133 1.76 13.31 -13.22
C LEU A 133 1.58 13.76 -14.68
N ARG A 134 0.39 14.25 -15.06
CA ARG A 134 0.16 14.85 -16.40
C ARG A 134 0.51 16.33 -16.45
N LEU A 135 0.67 16.97 -15.30
CA LEU A 135 1.08 18.37 -15.19
C LEU A 135 2.59 18.41 -15.04
N TYR A 136 3.25 19.29 -15.80
CA TYR A 136 4.69 19.48 -15.67
C TYR A 136 5.05 20.05 -14.29
N VAL A 137 6.20 19.65 -13.75
CA VAL A 137 6.63 19.97 -12.38
C VAL A 137 6.62 21.47 -12.06
N ASP A 138 7.09 22.32 -12.98
CA ASP A 138 7.20 23.77 -12.81
C ASP A 138 6.07 24.51 -13.54
N ILE A 139 4.82 24.06 -13.37
CA ILE A 139 3.63 24.71 -13.95
C ILE A 139 3.47 26.18 -13.56
N ASN A 140 4.04 26.57 -12.42
CA ASN A 140 4.05 27.93 -11.89
C ASN A 140 5.13 28.84 -12.52
N GLN A 141 6.08 28.30 -13.27
CA GLN A 141 7.25 29.03 -13.79
C GLN A 141 7.51 28.76 -15.28
N MET A 142 6.45 28.46 -16.05
CA MET A 142 6.60 28.10 -17.47
C MET A 142 7.04 29.30 -18.33
N PRO A 143 8.06 29.14 -19.21
CA PRO A 143 8.43 30.16 -20.18
C PRO A 143 7.31 30.38 -21.22
N GLU A 144 7.20 31.62 -21.74
CA GLU A 144 6.11 32.06 -22.63
C GLU A 144 5.98 31.23 -23.94
N GLY A 145 7.01 30.47 -24.32
CA GLY A 145 7.03 29.58 -25.48
C GLY A 145 6.55 28.14 -25.25
N GLY A 146 6.09 27.79 -24.05
CA GLY A 146 5.68 26.42 -23.71
C GLY A 146 6.87 25.45 -23.60
N ILE A 147 6.58 24.16 -23.45
CA ILE A 147 7.59 23.11 -23.23
C ILE A 147 7.47 22.07 -24.33
N SER A 148 8.56 21.76 -25.03
CA SER A 148 8.60 20.75 -26.09
C SER A 148 8.81 19.32 -25.56
N LEU A 149 8.24 19.00 -24.38
CA LEU A 149 8.34 17.69 -23.73
C LEU A 149 6.97 17.02 -23.71
N THR A 150 6.94 15.72 -23.99
CA THR A 150 5.72 14.91 -23.88
C THR A 150 5.75 14.05 -22.62
N ILE A 151 4.58 13.60 -22.14
CA ILE A 151 4.45 12.74 -20.94
C ILE A 151 5.17 11.38 -21.11
N LYS A 152 5.50 10.98 -22.35
CA LYS A 152 6.29 9.77 -22.64
C LYS A 152 7.82 10.02 -22.58
N ASP A 153 8.27 11.28 -22.57
CA ASP A 153 9.70 11.60 -22.54
C ASP A 153 10.29 11.23 -21.16
N PRO A 154 11.42 10.50 -21.10
CA PRO A 154 12.05 10.11 -19.84
C PRO A 154 12.47 11.30 -18.94
N ARG A 155 12.58 12.51 -19.48
CA ARG A 155 12.89 13.74 -18.73
C ARG A 155 11.66 14.40 -18.11
N TRP A 156 10.46 13.91 -18.42
CA TRP A 156 9.22 14.45 -17.88
C TRP A 156 9.10 14.16 -16.38
N VAL A 157 8.97 15.22 -15.59
CA VAL A 157 8.68 15.14 -14.16
C VAL A 157 7.32 15.77 -13.90
N GLY A 158 6.45 15.02 -13.25
CA GLY A 158 5.11 15.49 -12.90
C GLY A 158 5.10 16.42 -11.68
N ALA A 159 4.05 17.22 -11.53
CA ALA A 159 3.82 18.13 -10.40
C ALA A 159 3.49 17.40 -9.07
N TRP A 160 4.43 16.60 -8.58
CA TRP A 160 4.29 15.73 -7.40
C TRP A 160 3.93 16.49 -6.11
N TRP A 161 4.38 17.74 -5.96
CA TRP A 161 4.15 18.59 -4.79
C TRP A 161 2.68 18.99 -4.64
N LEU A 162 1.97 19.20 -5.75
CA LEU A 162 0.60 19.71 -5.74
C LEU A 162 -0.37 18.72 -5.06
N GLY A 163 -0.12 17.42 -5.20
CA GLY A 163 -0.91 16.38 -4.53
C GLY A 163 -0.85 16.47 -3.00
N PHE A 164 0.32 16.80 -2.44
CA PHE A 164 0.50 16.96 -1.00
C PHE A 164 -0.23 18.19 -0.45
N LEU A 165 -0.26 19.30 -1.19
CA LEU A 165 -1.02 20.50 -0.81
C LEU A 165 -2.53 20.22 -0.75
N ILE A 166 -3.07 19.56 -1.78
CA ILE A 166 -4.49 19.21 -1.84
C ILE A 166 -4.85 18.27 -0.68
N ALA A 167 -4.03 17.25 -0.42
CA ALA A 167 -4.23 16.32 0.68
C ALA A 167 -4.14 17.02 2.06
N ALA A 168 -3.16 17.90 2.27
CA ALA A 168 -3.02 18.66 3.51
C ALA A 168 -4.24 19.56 3.78
N GLY A 169 -4.73 20.27 2.76
CA GLY A 169 -5.94 21.08 2.85
C GLY A 169 -7.18 20.25 3.18
N ALA A 170 -7.35 19.10 2.53
CA ALA A 170 -8.47 18.18 2.80
C ALA A 170 -8.44 17.65 4.24
N VAL A 171 -7.26 17.25 4.74
CA VAL A 171 -7.11 16.78 6.13
C VAL A 171 -7.37 17.91 7.13
N ALA A 172 -6.89 19.13 6.86
CA ALA A 172 -7.14 20.28 7.72
C ALA A 172 -8.65 20.57 7.86
N LEU A 173 -9.39 20.52 6.76
CA LEU A 173 -10.85 20.66 6.78
C LEU A 173 -11.53 19.51 7.53
N ALA A 174 -11.09 18.27 7.29
CA ALA A 174 -11.60 17.09 7.98
C ALA A 174 -11.25 17.05 9.48
N ALA A 175 -10.24 17.81 9.94
CA ALA A 175 -9.88 17.92 11.35
C ALA A 175 -10.95 18.69 12.17
N ILE A 176 -11.65 19.64 11.55
CA ILE A 176 -12.58 20.55 12.24
C ILE A 176 -13.70 19.79 12.97
N PRO A 177 -14.45 18.86 12.34
CA PRO A 177 -15.52 18.12 13.01
C PRO A 177 -15.05 17.27 14.20
N TYR A 178 -13.79 16.80 14.21
CA TYR A 178 -13.27 15.97 15.30
C TYR A 178 -13.15 16.73 16.62
N PHE A 179 -13.09 18.07 16.61
CA PHE A 179 -13.08 18.88 17.83
C PHE A 179 -14.45 18.98 18.49
N PHE A 180 -15.53 18.76 17.73
CA PHE A 180 -16.91 18.85 18.22
C PHE A 180 -17.51 17.48 18.57
N PHE A 181 -16.74 16.40 18.41
CA PHE A 181 -17.24 15.05 18.67
C PHE A 181 -17.47 14.82 20.18
N PRO A 182 -18.63 14.28 20.60
CA PRO A 182 -18.92 14.03 21.99
C PRO A 182 -17.95 12.98 22.57
N LYS A 183 -17.47 13.22 23.80
CA LYS A 183 -16.51 12.33 24.47
C LYS A 183 -17.11 10.96 24.82
N GLU A 184 -18.43 10.88 24.98
CA GLU A 184 -19.16 9.65 25.32
C GLU A 184 -20.43 9.55 24.48
N MET A 185 -20.70 8.38 23.88
CA MET A 185 -21.98 8.06 23.26
C MET A 185 -22.77 7.02 24.06
N PRO A 186 -24.11 7.10 24.10
CA PRO A 186 -24.93 6.03 24.65
C PRO A 186 -24.67 4.71 23.90
N LYS A 187 -24.46 3.61 24.62
CA LYS A 187 -24.30 2.28 23.99
C LYS A 187 -25.54 1.91 23.17
N GLU A 188 -25.37 1.34 21.98
CA GLU A 188 -26.48 0.94 21.06
C GLU A 188 -27.55 0.11 21.79
N LYS A 189 -27.15 -0.77 22.72
CA LYS A 189 -28.07 -1.57 23.54
C LYS A 189 -28.94 -0.73 24.47
N ARG A 190 -28.40 0.32 25.08
CA ARG A 190 -29.12 1.25 25.97
C ARG A 190 -30.06 2.14 25.15
N GLU A 191 -29.66 2.52 23.94
CA GLU A 191 -30.49 3.31 23.03
C GLU A 191 -31.61 2.49 22.37
N LEU A 192 -31.35 1.25 21.94
CA LEU A 192 -32.37 0.30 21.49
C LEU A 192 -33.36 -0.02 22.61
N GLN A 193 -32.89 -0.22 23.85
CA GLN A 193 -33.77 -0.42 25.01
C GLN A 193 -34.57 0.85 25.34
N PHE A 194 -33.96 2.03 25.23
CA PHE A 194 -34.64 3.31 25.43
C PHE A 194 -35.71 3.53 24.35
N ARG A 195 -35.38 3.37 23.07
CA ARG A 195 -36.34 3.43 21.96
C ARG A 195 -37.45 2.39 22.10
N ARG A 196 -37.13 1.15 22.50
CA ARG A 196 -38.14 0.11 22.74
C ARG A 196 -39.04 0.45 23.93
N LYS A 197 -38.52 1.09 24.99
CA LYS A 197 -39.33 1.62 26.11
C LYS A 197 -40.20 2.81 25.67
N VAL A 198 -39.68 3.73 24.86
CA VAL A 198 -40.43 4.88 24.34
C VAL A 198 -41.53 4.42 23.37
N LEU A 199 -41.25 3.47 22.47
CA LEU A 199 -42.27 2.85 21.61
C LEU A 199 -43.32 2.09 22.42
N ALA A 200 -42.92 1.33 23.45
CA ALA A 200 -43.88 0.63 24.32
C ALA A 200 -44.79 1.59 25.13
N VAL A 201 -44.32 2.80 25.43
CA VAL A 201 -45.12 3.87 26.04
C VAL A 201 -46.05 4.54 25.02
N THR A 202 -45.69 4.51 23.73
CA THR A 202 -46.47 5.13 22.65
C THR A 202 -47.58 4.20 22.12
N ASP A 203 -47.44 2.87 22.28
CA ASP A 203 -48.43 1.86 21.88
C ASP A 203 -49.46 1.47 22.96
N SER A 204 -49.45 2.11 24.14
CA SER A 204 -50.48 1.88 25.15
C SER A 204 -51.60 2.92 25.04
N PRO A 205 -52.81 2.57 24.57
CA PRO A 205 -53.97 3.45 24.72
C PRO A 205 -54.30 3.55 26.21
N ALA A 206 -54.47 4.80 26.66
CA ALA A 206 -54.75 5.17 28.03
C ALA A 206 -55.83 4.30 28.71
N ARG A 207 -55.48 3.70 29.84
CA ARG A 207 -56.41 3.47 30.95
C ARG A 207 -55.77 3.92 32.25
N LYS A 208 -56.28 5.03 32.79
CA LYS A 208 -55.97 5.62 34.09
C LYS A 208 -56.51 4.73 35.23
N GLY A 209 -55.75 4.68 36.32
CA GLY A 209 -56.18 4.28 37.67
C GLY A 209 -54.93 4.09 38.56
N LYS A 210 -54.40 5.16 39.16
CA LYS A 210 -54.44 5.44 40.62
C LYS A 210 -54.11 4.22 41.49
N ASP A 211 -52.89 4.18 42.04
CA ASP A 211 -52.65 4.36 43.49
C ASP A 211 -51.13 4.52 43.76
N SER A 212 -50.81 5.33 44.77
CA SER A 212 -49.45 5.78 45.14
C SER A 212 -48.82 4.88 46.25
N PRO A 213 -47.72 5.27 46.91
CA PRO A 213 -46.44 4.57 46.90
C PRO A 213 -46.15 3.74 48.18
N SER A 214 -45.30 2.72 48.11
CA SER A 214 -44.69 2.15 49.32
C SER A 214 -43.20 1.86 49.14
N LYS A 215 -42.44 2.36 50.13
CA LYS A 215 -41.03 2.08 50.39
C LYS A 215 -40.89 0.64 50.93
N GLN A 216 -39.85 -0.09 50.50
CA GLN A 216 -39.12 -1.03 51.36
C GLN A 216 -37.79 -1.49 50.72
N SER A 217 -36.69 -1.11 51.35
CA SER A 217 -35.51 -1.96 51.60
C SER A 217 -35.50 -2.21 53.12
N PRO A 218 -34.92 -3.28 53.72
CA PRO A 218 -33.55 -3.84 53.54
C PRO A 218 -33.53 -5.40 53.52
N GLY A 219 -32.46 -6.18 53.40
CA GLY A 219 -31.01 -5.97 53.30
C GLY A 219 -30.29 -7.35 53.30
N GLU A 220 -29.03 -7.36 52.83
CA GLU A 220 -27.91 -8.29 53.11
C GLU A 220 -28.03 -9.82 52.86
N SER A 221 -27.04 -10.57 52.37
CA SER A 221 -25.58 -10.41 52.21
C SER A 221 -25.11 -11.46 51.17
N THR A 222 -24.02 -11.30 50.40
CA THR A 222 -22.69 -11.82 50.78
C THR A 222 -21.68 -11.71 49.61
N LYS A 223 -20.45 -11.27 49.96
CA LYS A 223 -19.13 -11.47 49.30
C LYS A 223 -18.67 -10.51 48.17
N LYS A 224 -17.89 -9.52 48.59
CA LYS A 224 -16.50 -9.23 48.18
C LYS A 224 -16.12 -9.73 46.77
N GLN A 225 -16.14 -8.83 45.78
CA GLN A 225 -15.04 -8.67 44.81
C GLN A 225 -15.12 -7.36 43.99
N ASP A 226 -15.75 -6.29 44.49
CA ASP A 226 -15.73 -4.99 43.80
C ASP A 226 -14.59 -4.14 44.35
N GLY A 227 -13.38 -4.42 43.85
CA GLY A 227 -12.15 -3.76 44.29
C GLY A 227 -11.02 -3.76 43.26
N LEU A 228 -11.32 -3.89 41.97
CA LEU A 228 -10.29 -3.87 40.91
C LEU A 228 -10.76 -3.24 39.58
N VAL A 229 -11.67 -2.26 39.63
CA VAL A 229 -12.23 -1.59 38.43
C VAL A 229 -11.76 -0.12 38.27
N GLN A 230 -10.78 0.33 39.07
CA GLN A 230 -10.18 1.65 38.90
C GLN A 230 -8.64 1.62 38.96
N ILE A 231 -7.99 1.09 37.93
CA ILE A 231 -6.61 1.49 37.60
C ILE A 231 -6.48 1.53 36.07
N ALA A 232 -6.97 2.62 35.45
CA ALA A 232 -6.53 3.08 34.13
C ALA A 232 -7.09 4.46 33.73
N PRO A 233 -7.17 5.45 34.64
CA PRO A 233 -6.84 6.80 34.23
C PRO A 233 -5.69 7.30 35.10
N ASN A 234 -4.61 7.80 34.48
CA ASN A 234 -3.39 8.32 35.11
C ASN A 234 -2.25 7.32 35.40
N LEU A 235 -1.94 6.41 34.47
CA LEU A 235 -0.56 5.92 34.40
C LEU A 235 0.30 7.02 33.78
N THR A 236 1.32 7.48 34.49
CA THR A 236 2.33 8.39 33.93
C THR A 236 3.04 7.65 32.78
N VAL A 237 3.45 8.35 31.70
CA VAL A 237 4.13 7.75 30.53
C VAL A 237 5.26 6.78 30.94
N ILE A 238 5.99 7.12 32.00
CA ILE A 238 7.09 6.32 32.58
C ILE A 238 6.59 4.98 33.16
N GLN A 239 5.43 4.97 33.83
CA GLN A 239 4.83 3.73 34.34
C GLN A 239 4.32 2.84 33.20
N PHE A 240 3.74 3.45 32.15
CA PHE A 240 3.32 2.70 30.96
C PHE A 240 4.52 2.06 30.26
N ILE A 241 5.63 2.79 30.08
CA ILE A 241 6.87 2.26 29.48
C ILE A 241 7.42 1.06 30.27
N LYS A 242 7.34 1.08 31.61
CA LYS A 242 7.81 -0.05 32.44
C LYS A 242 6.90 -1.28 32.36
N VAL A 243 5.59 -1.08 32.21
CA VAL A 243 4.61 -2.17 32.17
C VAL A 243 4.47 -2.76 30.75
N PHE A 244 4.70 -1.94 29.72
CA PHE A 244 4.52 -2.30 28.32
C PHE A 244 5.29 -3.58 27.87
N PRO A 245 6.58 -3.80 28.20
CA PRO A 245 7.30 -5.01 27.78
C PRO A 245 6.67 -6.28 28.33
N ARG A 246 6.18 -6.23 29.57
CA ARG A 246 5.54 -7.38 30.22
C ARG A 246 4.21 -7.71 29.55
N VAL A 247 3.40 -6.69 29.26
CA VAL A 247 2.10 -6.88 28.59
C VAL A 247 2.31 -7.33 27.14
N LEU A 248 3.25 -6.72 26.42
CA LEU A 248 3.66 -7.14 25.07
C LEU A 248 4.05 -8.62 25.04
N LEU A 249 4.91 -9.06 25.95
CA LEU A 249 5.35 -10.47 26.02
C LEU A 249 4.19 -11.40 26.35
N GLN A 250 3.29 -11.00 27.25
CA GLN A 250 2.11 -11.79 27.60
C GLN A 250 1.14 -11.93 26.41
N THR A 251 0.91 -10.85 25.66
CA THR A 251 0.09 -10.85 24.45
C THR A 251 0.71 -11.72 23.35
N LEU A 252 2.03 -11.61 23.13
CA LEU A 252 2.77 -12.41 22.14
C LEU A 252 2.80 -13.90 22.48
N ARG A 253 2.66 -14.27 23.74
CA ARG A 253 2.58 -15.68 24.17
C ARG A 253 1.26 -16.35 23.78
N HIS A 254 0.25 -15.58 23.35
CA HIS A 254 -1.00 -16.14 22.84
C HIS A 254 -0.82 -16.61 21.37
N PRO A 255 -0.81 -17.92 21.09
CA PRO A 255 -0.37 -18.46 19.80
C PRO A 255 -1.25 -18.02 18.63
N ILE A 256 -2.57 -17.90 18.84
CA ILE A 256 -3.50 -17.45 17.80
C ILE A 256 -3.26 -15.98 17.45
N PHE A 257 -2.97 -15.13 18.45
CA PHE A 257 -2.71 -13.71 18.20
C PHE A 257 -1.45 -13.56 17.36
N LEU A 258 -0.36 -14.22 17.78
CA LEU A 258 0.92 -14.17 17.07
C LEU A 258 0.81 -14.65 15.62
N LEU A 259 0.16 -15.81 15.39
CA LEU A 259 0.03 -16.37 14.04
C LEU A 259 -0.85 -15.50 13.13
N VAL A 260 -1.93 -14.91 13.66
CA VAL A 260 -2.78 -13.99 12.88
C VAL A 260 -2.03 -12.70 12.55
N VAL A 261 -1.30 -12.14 13.52
CA VAL A 261 -0.45 -10.95 13.28
C VAL A 261 0.64 -11.26 12.26
N LEU A 262 1.31 -12.41 12.34
CA LEU A 262 2.32 -12.82 11.36
C LEU A 262 1.73 -12.97 9.95
N SER A 263 0.54 -13.56 9.83
CA SER A 263 -0.19 -13.63 8.56
C SER A 263 -0.50 -12.23 8.00
N GLN A 264 -0.94 -11.31 8.86
CA GLN A 264 -1.20 -9.91 8.49
C GLN A 264 0.08 -9.16 8.13
N VAL A 265 1.22 -9.46 8.75
CA VAL A 265 2.54 -8.93 8.37
C VAL A 265 2.90 -9.39 6.96
N CYS A 266 2.74 -10.68 6.62
CA CYS A 266 2.97 -11.18 5.27
C CYS A 266 2.07 -10.47 4.25
N LEU A 267 0.77 -10.39 4.52
CA LEU A 267 -0.19 -9.75 3.62
C LEU A 267 0.08 -8.25 3.45
N SER A 268 0.44 -7.56 4.54
CA SER A 268 0.80 -6.14 4.51
C SER A 268 2.13 -5.90 3.81
N SER A 269 3.09 -6.83 3.89
CA SER A 269 4.37 -6.73 3.20
C SER A 269 4.15 -6.78 1.70
N MET A 270 3.36 -7.74 1.25
CA MET A 270 2.91 -7.83 -0.13
C MET A 270 2.23 -6.53 -0.61
N ALA A 271 1.27 -6.02 0.18
CA ALA A 271 0.53 -4.80 -0.14
C ALA A 271 1.42 -3.55 -0.21
N ALA A 272 2.35 -3.38 0.73
CA ALA A 272 3.30 -2.26 0.74
C ALA A 272 4.23 -2.28 -0.48
N GLY A 273 4.69 -3.47 -0.90
CA GLY A 273 5.50 -3.64 -2.10
C GLY A 273 4.73 -3.29 -3.38
N MET A 274 3.49 -3.76 -3.49
CA MET A 274 2.61 -3.41 -4.61
C MET A 274 2.32 -1.91 -4.65
N ALA A 275 1.94 -1.31 -3.51
CA ALA A 275 1.61 0.11 -3.46
C ALA A 275 2.80 1.00 -3.87
N THR A 276 4.03 0.58 -3.55
CA THR A 276 5.23 1.38 -3.86
C THR A 276 5.71 1.21 -5.31
N PHE A 277 5.72 -0.02 -5.82
CA PHE A 277 6.42 -0.34 -7.07
C PHE A 277 5.53 -0.84 -8.21
N LEU A 278 4.23 -1.10 -7.97
CA LEU A 278 3.34 -1.54 -9.05
C LEU A 278 3.24 -0.55 -10.21
N PRO A 279 3.14 0.78 -10.00
CA PRO A 279 3.13 1.74 -11.12
C PRO A 279 4.39 1.60 -11.98
N LYS A 280 5.57 1.62 -11.34
CA LYS A 280 6.87 1.45 -12.00
C LYS A 280 6.99 0.10 -12.69
N PHE A 281 6.47 -0.97 -12.09
CA PHE A 281 6.42 -2.29 -12.71
C PHE A 281 5.59 -2.26 -13.99
N LEU A 282 4.40 -1.63 -13.98
CA LEU A 282 3.55 -1.54 -15.16
C LEU A 282 4.18 -0.68 -16.25
N GLU A 283 4.81 0.46 -15.89
CA GLU A 283 5.55 1.31 -16.82
C GLU A 283 6.64 0.52 -17.55
N ARG A 284 7.40 -0.31 -16.84
CA ARG A 284 8.49 -1.09 -17.45
C ARG A 284 8.02 -2.34 -18.18
N GLN A 285 7.06 -3.06 -17.60
CA GLN A 285 6.58 -4.34 -18.15
C GLN A 285 5.67 -4.16 -19.37
N PHE A 286 4.93 -3.04 -19.47
CA PHE A 286 3.96 -2.81 -20.55
C PHE A 286 4.23 -1.51 -21.35
N SER A 287 5.31 -0.79 -21.04
CA SER A 287 5.71 0.46 -21.72
C SER A 287 4.59 1.52 -21.73
N ILE A 288 3.87 1.65 -20.62
CA ILE A 288 2.84 2.67 -20.42
C ILE A 288 3.36 3.86 -19.60
N THR A 289 2.64 4.97 -19.61
CA THR A 289 3.00 6.14 -18.79
C THR A 289 2.65 5.94 -17.32
N ALA A 290 3.41 6.58 -16.42
CA ALA A 290 3.18 6.56 -14.97
C ALA A 290 1.77 7.06 -14.60
N SER A 291 1.30 8.11 -15.27
CA SER A 291 -0.06 8.64 -15.09
C SER A 291 -1.12 7.59 -15.41
N TYR A 292 -0.98 6.87 -16.53
CA TYR A 292 -1.94 5.84 -16.93
C TYR A 292 -1.91 4.63 -15.99
N ALA A 293 -0.71 4.21 -15.56
CA ALA A 293 -0.56 3.14 -14.56
C ALA A 293 -1.29 3.48 -13.24
N ASN A 294 -1.07 4.70 -12.72
CA ASN A 294 -1.74 5.17 -11.50
C ASN A 294 -3.27 5.25 -11.65
N LEU A 295 -3.76 5.67 -12.82
CA LEU A 295 -5.20 5.70 -13.09
C LEU A 295 -5.80 4.29 -13.02
N LEU A 296 -5.18 3.32 -13.70
CA LEU A 296 -5.70 1.95 -13.72
C LEU A 296 -5.67 1.31 -12.33
N ILE A 297 -4.62 1.52 -11.54
CA ILE A 297 -4.54 1.02 -10.16
C ILE A 297 -5.65 1.66 -9.30
N GLY A 298 -5.80 3.00 -9.39
CA GLY A 298 -6.82 3.76 -8.68
C GLY A 298 -8.25 3.30 -8.99
N CYS A 299 -8.56 3.07 -10.27
CA CYS A 299 -9.91 2.75 -10.73
C CYS A 299 -10.26 1.25 -10.74
N LEU A 300 -9.29 0.35 -10.90
CA LEU A 300 -9.56 -1.10 -10.99
C LEU A 300 -9.24 -1.83 -9.69
N SER A 301 -8.06 -1.59 -9.12
CA SER A 301 -7.57 -2.37 -7.99
C SER A 301 -8.18 -1.95 -6.66
N PHE A 302 -8.27 -0.65 -6.36
CA PHE A 302 -8.81 -0.18 -5.07
C PHE A 302 -10.31 -0.45 -4.89
N PRO A 303 -11.19 -0.25 -5.90
CA PRO A 303 -12.59 -0.66 -5.79
C PRO A 303 -12.74 -2.16 -5.53
N SER A 304 -11.91 -2.99 -6.17
CA SER A 304 -11.89 -4.44 -5.94
C SER A 304 -11.48 -4.79 -4.51
N VAL A 305 -10.48 -4.10 -3.95
CA VAL A 305 -10.07 -4.22 -2.54
C VAL A 305 -11.22 -3.86 -1.60
N ILE A 306 -11.90 -2.74 -1.85
CA ILE A 306 -13.05 -2.27 -1.04
C ILE A 306 -14.16 -3.32 -1.02
N VAL A 307 -14.55 -3.83 -2.18
CA VAL A 307 -15.55 -4.90 -2.30
C VAL A 307 -15.13 -6.13 -1.50
N GLY A 308 -13.86 -6.55 -1.62
CA GLY A 308 -13.30 -7.68 -0.86
C GLY A 308 -13.50 -7.52 0.65
N ILE A 309 -13.11 -6.38 1.22
CA ILE A 309 -13.21 -6.09 2.67
C ILE A 309 -14.66 -6.17 3.16
N VAL A 310 -15.59 -5.53 2.42
CA VAL A 310 -17.02 -5.49 2.77
C VAL A 310 -17.62 -6.89 2.70
N VAL A 311 -17.34 -7.63 1.61
CA VAL A 311 -17.81 -9.01 1.45
C VAL A 311 -17.29 -9.89 2.58
N GLY A 312 -16.02 -9.75 2.98
CA GLY A 312 -15.46 -10.45 4.13
C GLY A 312 -16.23 -10.18 5.44
N GLY A 313 -16.60 -8.93 5.71
CA GLY A 313 -17.42 -8.57 6.87
C GLY A 313 -18.85 -9.09 6.80
N VAL A 314 -19.48 -9.01 5.62
CA VAL A 314 -20.83 -9.54 5.37
C VAL A 314 -20.88 -11.05 5.56
N LEU A 315 -19.88 -11.80 5.07
CA LEU A 315 -19.80 -13.25 5.25
C LEU A 315 -19.72 -13.64 6.73
N VAL A 316 -18.88 -12.96 7.51
CA VAL A 316 -18.77 -13.20 8.97
C VAL A 316 -20.10 -12.93 9.68
N LYS A 317 -20.79 -11.85 9.31
CA LYS A 317 -22.09 -11.48 9.89
C LYS A 317 -23.21 -12.45 9.49
N ARG A 318 -23.38 -12.69 8.18
CA ARG A 318 -24.52 -13.45 7.62
C ARG A 318 -24.49 -14.92 8.04
N PHE A 319 -23.30 -15.52 8.10
CA PHE A 319 -23.14 -16.92 8.50
C PHE A 319 -22.84 -17.09 9.99
N HIS A 320 -22.83 -16.01 10.78
CA HIS A 320 -22.51 -16.03 12.21
C HIS A 320 -21.22 -16.82 12.51
N LEU A 321 -20.18 -16.60 11.71
CA LEU A 321 -18.97 -17.44 11.75
C LEU A 321 -18.29 -17.32 13.13
N GLY A 322 -18.09 -18.45 13.80
CA GLY A 322 -17.23 -18.55 14.98
C GLY A 322 -15.74 -18.42 14.63
N PRO A 323 -14.82 -18.52 15.62
CA PRO A 323 -13.38 -18.43 15.39
C PRO A 323 -12.87 -19.45 14.36
N VAL A 324 -13.30 -20.72 14.45
CA VAL A 324 -12.94 -21.76 13.48
C VAL A 324 -13.41 -21.41 12.07
N GLY A 325 -14.65 -20.90 11.93
CA GLY A 325 -15.20 -20.46 10.65
C GLY A 325 -14.44 -19.27 10.06
N CYS A 326 -14.04 -18.30 10.89
CA CYS A 326 -13.21 -17.17 10.45
C CYS A 326 -11.83 -17.64 9.97
N GLY A 327 -11.19 -18.57 10.69
CA GLY A 327 -9.92 -19.17 10.28
C GLY A 327 -10.02 -19.94 8.96
N ALA A 328 -11.08 -20.73 8.77
CA ALA A 328 -11.34 -21.45 7.54
C ALA A 328 -11.59 -20.51 6.34
N LEU A 329 -12.34 -19.43 6.55
CA LEU A 329 -12.58 -18.42 5.52
C LEU A 329 -11.28 -17.72 5.11
N CYS A 330 -10.40 -17.39 6.07
CA CYS A 330 -9.09 -16.80 5.77
C CYS A 330 -8.20 -17.74 4.96
N LEU A 331 -8.12 -19.02 5.35
CA LEU A 331 -7.34 -20.02 4.63
C LEU A 331 -7.86 -20.22 3.20
N LEU A 332 -9.17 -20.40 3.02
CA LEU A 332 -9.78 -20.57 1.71
C LEU A 332 -9.58 -19.33 0.82
N GLY A 333 -9.78 -18.13 1.37
CA GLY A 333 -9.57 -16.87 0.64
C GLY A 333 -8.13 -16.71 0.14
N MET A 334 -7.14 -17.04 0.98
CA MET A 334 -5.73 -16.95 0.58
C MET A 334 -5.30 -18.04 -0.42
N LEU A 335 -5.85 -19.26 -0.32
CA LEU A 335 -5.62 -20.31 -1.32
C LEU A 335 -6.19 -19.92 -2.69
N LEU A 336 -7.41 -19.38 -2.72
CA LEU A 336 -8.00 -18.85 -3.95
C LEU A 336 -7.17 -17.68 -4.49
N CYS A 337 -6.72 -16.76 -3.63
CA CYS A 337 -5.86 -15.66 -4.03
C CYS A 337 -4.57 -16.16 -4.72
N LEU A 338 -3.90 -17.17 -4.16
CA LEU A 338 -2.72 -17.80 -4.79
C LEU A 338 -3.07 -18.38 -6.16
N PHE A 339 -4.14 -19.18 -6.24
CA PHE A 339 -4.58 -19.82 -7.48
C PHE A 339 -4.82 -18.81 -8.60
N PHE A 340 -5.60 -17.75 -8.33
CA PHE A 340 -5.90 -16.72 -9.33
C PHE A 340 -4.71 -15.81 -9.67
N SER A 341 -3.65 -15.83 -8.85
CA SER A 341 -2.42 -15.08 -9.14
C SER A 341 -1.45 -15.84 -10.05
N LEU A 342 -1.62 -17.15 -10.28
CA LEU A 342 -0.68 -17.97 -11.05
C LEU A 342 -0.50 -17.50 -12.51
N PRO A 343 -1.57 -17.07 -13.23
CA PRO A 343 -1.42 -16.59 -14.59
C PRO A 343 -0.52 -15.36 -14.73
N LEU A 344 -0.30 -14.59 -13.65
CA LEU A 344 0.52 -13.36 -13.68
C LEU A 344 1.98 -13.61 -14.07
N PHE A 345 2.50 -14.82 -13.86
CA PHE A 345 3.86 -15.17 -14.31
C PHE A 345 4.00 -15.25 -15.83
N PHE A 346 2.91 -15.56 -16.53
CA PHE A 346 2.89 -15.78 -17.97
C PHE A 346 2.41 -14.55 -18.75
N ILE A 347 1.81 -13.57 -18.07
CA ILE A 347 1.31 -12.34 -18.68
C ILE A 347 2.34 -11.23 -18.52
N GLY A 348 3.04 -10.91 -19.60
CA GLY A 348 3.93 -9.76 -19.66
C GLY A 348 4.69 -9.68 -20.97
N CYS A 349 5.33 -8.54 -21.21
CA CYS A 349 6.23 -8.36 -22.35
C CYS A 349 7.61 -8.98 -22.13
N SER A 350 8.22 -9.43 -23.22
CA SER A 350 9.65 -9.75 -23.26
C SER A 350 10.49 -8.47 -23.19
N SER A 351 11.78 -8.63 -22.92
CA SER A 351 12.73 -7.50 -22.92
C SER A 351 12.86 -6.92 -24.34
N HIS A 352 12.88 -5.58 -24.45
CA HIS A 352 13.12 -4.89 -25.72
C HIS A 352 14.53 -5.18 -26.24
N GLN A 353 14.67 -5.22 -27.56
CA GLN A 353 15.97 -5.36 -28.22
C GLN A 353 16.65 -4.00 -28.23
N ILE A 354 17.74 -3.86 -27.47
CA ILE A 354 18.47 -2.60 -27.34
C ILE A 354 19.84 -2.78 -27.98
N ALA A 355 20.16 -1.93 -28.95
CA ALA A 355 21.45 -1.94 -29.63
C ALA A 355 22.58 -1.73 -28.61
N GLY A 356 23.64 -2.54 -28.69
CA GLY A 356 24.79 -2.43 -27.78
C GLY A 356 24.64 -3.18 -26.44
N ILE A 357 23.43 -3.60 -26.05
CA ILE A 357 23.16 -4.13 -24.70
C ILE A 357 22.57 -5.54 -24.74
N THR A 358 21.66 -5.82 -25.67
CA THR A 358 21.03 -7.15 -25.78
C THR A 358 21.83 -8.01 -26.77
N HIS A 359 22.58 -9.00 -26.28
CA HIS A 359 23.26 -9.99 -27.15
C HIS A 359 22.24 -10.90 -27.86
N GLN A 360 22.30 -10.98 -29.19
CA GLN A 360 21.54 -11.98 -29.95
C GLN A 360 22.17 -13.38 -29.79
N THR A 361 21.42 -14.33 -29.23
CA THR A 361 21.82 -15.76 -29.19
C THR A 361 21.06 -16.58 -30.23
N SER A 362 21.01 -16.16 -31.49
CA SER A 362 20.37 -16.97 -32.55
C SER A 362 21.07 -16.86 -33.90
N ALA A 363 21.85 -17.91 -34.18
CA ALA A 363 21.98 -18.64 -35.45
C ALA A 363 22.43 -17.95 -36.75
N HIS A 364 22.81 -16.67 -36.77
CA HIS A 364 23.57 -16.07 -37.88
C HIS A 364 24.87 -15.44 -37.35
N PRO A 365 26.05 -16.06 -37.61
CA PRO A 365 27.34 -15.50 -37.21
C PRO A 365 27.67 -14.34 -38.16
N GLY A 366 27.17 -13.14 -37.83
CA GLY A 366 27.40 -11.96 -38.67
C GLY A 366 26.95 -10.62 -38.07
N LEU A 367 26.60 -10.57 -36.78
CA LEU A 367 26.20 -9.31 -36.13
C LEU A 367 27.06 -9.09 -34.88
N GLU A 368 28.37 -8.96 -35.07
CA GLU A 368 29.18 -8.13 -34.17
C GLU A 368 28.70 -6.68 -34.31
N LEU A 369 27.57 -6.41 -33.65
CA LEU A 369 27.11 -5.20 -32.99
C LEU A 369 27.60 -3.83 -33.52
N PHE A 370 27.27 -3.50 -34.77
CA PHE A 370 27.16 -2.12 -35.28
C PHE A 370 28.33 -1.11 -34.99
N PRO A 371 29.63 -1.47 -34.88
CA PRO A 371 30.66 -0.44 -34.71
C PRO A 371 30.80 0.39 -36.00
N SER A 372 30.66 -0.26 -37.16
CA SER A 372 30.95 0.31 -38.48
C SER A 372 29.98 1.43 -38.91
N CYS A 373 28.71 1.42 -38.48
CA CYS A 373 27.79 2.52 -38.78
C CYS A 373 27.99 3.73 -37.85
N MET A 374 28.64 3.52 -36.69
CA MET A 374 28.92 4.53 -35.67
C MET A 374 30.34 5.10 -35.75
N GLU A 375 31.26 4.47 -36.48
CA GLU A 375 32.68 4.88 -36.60
C GLU A 375 32.89 6.36 -36.95
N ALA A 376 31.92 6.98 -37.63
CA ALA A 376 31.95 8.40 -37.98
C ALA A 376 31.47 9.35 -36.86
N CYS A 377 30.94 8.84 -35.75
CA CYS A 377 30.26 9.62 -34.71
C CYS A 377 31.03 9.60 -33.37
N SER A 378 31.20 10.77 -32.74
CA SER A 378 31.72 10.87 -31.36
C SER A 378 30.58 11.05 -30.35
N CYS A 379 30.00 9.94 -29.87
CA CYS A 379 28.82 9.98 -29.00
C CYS A 379 29.19 10.06 -27.50
N PRO A 380 28.46 10.86 -26.69
CA PRO A 380 28.67 10.93 -25.25
C PRO A 380 28.23 9.65 -24.54
N LEU A 381 29.09 9.13 -23.65
CA LEU A 381 28.87 7.87 -22.92
C LEU A 381 27.71 7.93 -21.92
N ASP A 382 27.46 9.09 -21.30
CA ASP A 382 26.40 9.27 -20.30
C ASP A 382 25.06 9.74 -20.89
N GLY A 383 24.99 10.02 -22.19
CA GLY A 383 23.79 10.50 -22.86
C GLY A 383 22.62 9.52 -22.78
N PHE A 384 21.39 10.04 -22.65
CA PHE A 384 20.17 9.22 -22.68
C PHE A 384 19.02 9.97 -23.32
N ASN A 385 18.67 9.55 -24.52
CA ASN A 385 17.51 10.05 -25.24
C ASN A 385 17.10 8.96 -26.23
N PRO A 386 16.37 7.93 -25.78
CA PRO A 386 16.13 6.74 -26.58
C PRO A 386 15.40 7.08 -27.89
N VAL A 387 15.75 6.36 -28.94
CA VAL A 387 15.07 6.43 -30.24
C VAL A 387 14.73 5.02 -30.70
N CYS A 388 13.57 4.87 -31.34
CA CYS A 388 13.09 3.59 -31.82
C CYS A 388 13.13 3.52 -33.34
N ASP A 389 13.73 2.47 -33.89
CA ASP A 389 13.58 2.13 -35.31
C ASP A 389 12.19 1.50 -35.54
N PRO A 390 11.30 2.15 -36.33
CA PRO A 390 9.95 1.63 -36.55
C PRO A 390 9.90 0.29 -37.30
N SER A 391 10.89 -0.03 -38.14
CA SER A 391 10.86 -1.25 -38.96
C SER A 391 11.40 -2.47 -38.20
N THR A 392 12.55 -2.34 -37.55
CA THR A 392 13.20 -3.43 -36.79
C THR A 392 12.77 -3.50 -35.33
N ARG A 393 12.17 -2.42 -34.78
CA ARG A 393 11.88 -2.22 -33.36
C ARG A 393 13.08 -2.37 -32.44
N VAL A 394 14.26 -2.04 -32.96
CA VAL A 394 15.47 -1.90 -32.16
C VAL A 394 15.50 -0.51 -31.53
N GLU A 395 15.72 -0.46 -30.23
CA GLU A 395 15.90 0.79 -29.49
C GLU A 395 17.39 1.14 -29.40
N TYR A 396 17.72 2.41 -29.67
CA TYR A 396 19.05 2.96 -29.51
C TYR A 396 19.06 3.95 -28.34
N ILE A 397 20.15 3.97 -27.58
CA ILE A 397 20.27 4.74 -26.32
C ILE A 397 20.18 6.26 -26.56
N THR A 398 20.73 6.73 -27.69
CA THR A 398 20.68 8.13 -28.13
C THR A 398 20.56 8.22 -29.66
N PRO A 399 20.10 9.36 -30.21
CA PRO A 399 20.12 9.59 -31.67
C PRO A 399 21.53 9.51 -32.27
N CYS A 400 22.58 9.91 -31.55
CA CYS A 400 23.97 9.72 -31.98
C CYS A 400 24.33 8.24 -32.12
N HIS A 401 23.90 7.37 -31.18
CA HIS A 401 24.13 5.93 -31.29
C HIS A 401 23.34 5.28 -32.45
N ALA A 402 22.29 5.95 -32.94
CA ALA A 402 21.58 5.58 -34.16
C ALA A 402 22.21 6.20 -35.43
N GLY A 403 23.23 7.05 -35.30
CA GLY A 403 23.92 7.71 -36.39
C GLY A 403 23.15 8.89 -37.01
N CYS A 404 22.16 9.45 -36.30
CA CYS A 404 21.29 10.49 -36.84
C CYS A 404 22.00 11.86 -36.90
N SER A 405 21.95 12.50 -38.07
CA SER A 405 22.60 13.80 -38.30
C SER A 405 21.65 15.00 -38.24
N SER A 406 20.34 14.77 -38.35
CA SER A 406 19.34 15.86 -38.39
C SER A 406 18.09 15.55 -37.58
N ARG A 407 17.35 16.61 -37.24
CA ARG A 407 16.09 16.57 -36.48
C ARG A 407 15.01 17.33 -37.24
N VAL A 408 13.79 16.81 -37.19
CA VAL A 408 12.57 17.47 -37.66
C VAL A 408 11.58 17.51 -36.50
N VAL A 409 11.07 18.69 -36.18
CA VAL A 409 9.96 18.84 -35.21
C VAL A 409 8.69 19.01 -36.02
N GLN A 410 7.71 18.15 -35.77
CA GLN A 410 6.40 18.26 -36.38
C GLN A 410 5.40 18.68 -35.32
N ASP A 411 4.93 19.92 -35.42
CA ASP A 411 3.90 20.47 -34.54
C ASP A 411 2.53 20.14 -35.11
N ALA A 412 1.84 19.20 -34.45
CA ALA A 412 0.40 19.00 -34.63
C ALA A 412 -0.36 19.75 -33.52
N LEU A 413 -1.61 20.14 -33.81
CA LEU A 413 -2.49 21.01 -33.00
C LEU A 413 -2.60 20.65 -31.50
N ASP A 414 -2.21 19.43 -31.09
CA ASP A 414 -2.20 18.95 -29.70
C ASP A 414 -0.90 18.24 -29.26
N LYS A 415 0.09 18.02 -30.15
CA LYS A 415 1.34 17.29 -29.83
C LYS A 415 2.50 17.69 -30.75
N SER A 416 3.56 18.26 -30.17
CA SER A 416 4.86 18.37 -30.83
C SER A 416 5.56 17.02 -30.80
N GLN A 417 5.82 16.40 -31.96
CA GLN A 417 6.62 15.18 -32.06
C GLN A 417 7.98 15.48 -32.66
N VAL A 418 9.01 14.85 -32.09
CA VAL A 418 10.39 14.99 -32.55
C VAL A 418 10.79 13.76 -33.33
N PHE A 419 11.21 13.98 -34.57
CA PHE A 419 11.74 12.97 -35.47
C PHE A 419 13.22 13.22 -35.73
N TYR A 420 14.00 12.15 -35.84
CA TYR A 420 15.40 12.20 -36.25
C TYR A 420 15.54 11.60 -37.64
N THR A 421 16.39 12.22 -38.46
CA THR A 421 16.60 11.88 -39.86
C THR A 421 18.07 11.68 -40.16
N ASN A 422 18.35 11.03 -41.29
CA ASN A 422 19.70 10.75 -41.77
C ASN A 422 20.50 9.91 -40.75
N CYS A 423 19.90 8.80 -40.30
CA CYS A 423 20.47 7.87 -39.33
C CYS A 423 21.17 6.71 -40.05
N SER A 424 22.50 6.60 -39.91
CA SER A 424 23.32 5.59 -40.60
C SER A 424 23.13 4.17 -40.09
N CYS A 425 22.77 3.99 -38.81
CA CYS A 425 22.58 2.68 -38.20
C CYS A 425 21.15 2.14 -38.35
N VAL A 426 20.26 2.91 -39.00
CA VAL A 426 18.85 2.57 -39.22
C VAL A 426 18.66 2.20 -40.69
N VAL A 427 18.31 0.94 -40.96
CA VAL A 427 18.36 0.39 -42.32
C VAL A 427 17.21 0.89 -43.20
N GLU A 428 15.97 0.93 -42.68
CA GLU A 428 14.78 1.31 -43.46
C GLU A 428 13.78 2.23 -42.71
N GLY A 429 14.02 2.52 -41.43
CA GLY A 429 13.08 3.25 -40.56
C GLY A 429 13.26 4.76 -40.46
N ASN A 430 13.91 5.42 -41.43
CA ASN A 430 14.06 6.87 -41.43
C ASN A 430 12.76 7.55 -41.92
N PRO A 431 12.18 8.55 -41.22
CA PRO A 431 12.60 9.16 -39.95
C PRO A 431 12.27 8.30 -38.71
N VAL A 432 13.17 8.31 -37.71
CA VAL A 432 12.93 7.63 -36.43
C VAL A 432 12.29 8.56 -35.41
N LEU A 433 11.41 8.00 -34.57
CA LEU A 433 10.69 8.75 -33.55
C LEU A 433 11.51 8.87 -32.27
N ALA A 434 11.49 10.05 -31.64
CA ALA A 434 12.03 10.24 -30.29
C ALA A 434 11.20 9.50 -29.23
N GLY A 435 11.88 8.81 -28.32
CA GLY A 435 11.29 8.00 -27.27
C GLY A 435 11.54 6.51 -27.45
N SER A 436 11.26 5.75 -26.39
CA SER A 436 11.36 4.29 -26.40
C SER A 436 10.35 3.63 -27.33
N CYS A 437 10.66 2.41 -27.77
CA CYS A 437 9.77 1.65 -28.65
C CYS A 437 8.41 1.36 -27.98
N ASP A 438 7.32 1.58 -28.72
CA ASP A 438 5.99 1.20 -28.27
C ASP A 438 5.88 -0.33 -28.14
N SER A 439 5.27 -0.79 -27.05
CA SER A 439 5.12 -2.20 -26.77
C SER A 439 3.90 -2.81 -27.48
N THR A 440 4.10 -3.91 -28.21
CA THR A 440 3.04 -4.70 -28.84
C THR A 440 2.11 -5.39 -27.84
N CYS A 441 2.55 -5.54 -26.60
CA CYS A 441 1.83 -6.20 -25.53
C CYS A 441 1.18 -5.23 -24.53
N SER A 442 1.11 -3.94 -24.87
CA SER A 442 0.36 -2.94 -24.09
C SER A 442 -1.09 -3.34 -23.84
N HIS A 443 -1.74 -4.06 -24.76
CA HIS A 443 -3.10 -4.59 -24.60
C HIS A 443 -3.23 -5.61 -23.45
N LEU A 444 -2.14 -6.25 -23.01
CA LEU A 444 -2.13 -7.22 -21.91
C LEU A 444 -2.20 -6.55 -20.53
N VAL A 445 -2.02 -5.22 -20.44
CA VAL A 445 -2.03 -4.49 -19.16
C VAL A 445 -3.39 -4.59 -18.45
N VAL A 446 -4.49 -4.49 -19.19
CA VAL A 446 -5.84 -4.52 -18.61
C VAL A 446 -6.17 -5.91 -18.08
N PRO A 447 -6.00 -7.02 -18.85
CA PRO A 447 -6.11 -8.37 -18.32
C PRO A 447 -5.24 -8.63 -17.09
N PHE A 448 -3.97 -8.17 -17.11
CA PHE A 448 -3.06 -8.29 -15.99
C PHE A 448 -3.62 -7.60 -14.73
N LEU A 449 -4.09 -6.36 -14.87
CA LEU A 449 -4.65 -5.61 -13.75
C LEU A 449 -5.99 -6.16 -13.26
N LEU A 450 -6.82 -6.74 -14.12
CA LEU A 450 -8.04 -7.42 -13.68
C LEU A 450 -7.71 -8.63 -12.79
N LEU A 451 -6.70 -9.42 -13.16
CA LEU A 451 -6.21 -10.53 -12.33
C LEU A 451 -5.59 -10.07 -11.01
N VAL A 452 -4.77 -9.02 -11.04
CA VAL A 452 -4.23 -8.39 -9.82
C VAL A 452 -5.35 -7.88 -8.92
N SER A 453 -6.39 -7.27 -9.51
CA SER A 453 -7.53 -6.72 -8.79
C SER A 453 -8.39 -7.82 -8.17
N LEU A 454 -8.65 -8.92 -8.89
CA LEU A 454 -9.34 -10.10 -8.38
C LEU A 454 -8.54 -10.75 -7.23
N GLY A 455 -7.23 -10.94 -7.42
CA GLY A 455 -6.35 -11.45 -6.38
C GLY A 455 -6.35 -10.56 -5.13
N SER A 456 -6.34 -9.24 -5.31
CA SER A 456 -6.39 -8.26 -4.21
C SER A 456 -7.73 -8.29 -3.48
N ALA A 457 -8.86 -8.45 -4.20
CA ALA A 457 -10.18 -8.61 -3.60
C ALA A 457 -10.26 -9.88 -2.72
N LEU A 458 -9.76 -11.01 -3.23
CA LEU A 458 -9.72 -12.29 -2.49
C LEU A 458 -8.82 -12.21 -1.25
N ALA A 459 -7.67 -11.55 -1.35
CA ALA A 459 -6.80 -11.31 -0.21
C ALA A 459 -7.49 -10.42 0.84
N CYS A 460 -8.12 -9.32 0.41
CA CYS A 460 -8.76 -8.36 1.32
C CYS A 460 -10.06 -8.89 1.93
N LEU A 461 -10.71 -9.89 1.31
CA LEU A 461 -11.80 -10.65 1.92
C LEU A 461 -11.40 -11.30 3.25
N THR A 462 -10.12 -11.63 3.42
CA THR A 462 -9.59 -12.21 4.66
C THR A 462 -9.28 -11.17 5.74
N HIS A 463 -9.26 -9.88 5.42
CA HIS A 463 -8.86 -8.81 6.34
C HIS A 463 -9.83 -8.68 7.53
N THR A 464 -11.14 -8.56 7.25
CA THR A 464 -12.17 -8.46 8.31
C THR A 464 -12.22 -9.71 9.21
N PRO A 465 -12.33 -10.96 8.69
CA PRO A 465 -12.37 -12.16 9.54
C PRO A 465 -11.08 -12.36 10.35
N SER A 466 -9.90 -12.05 9.81
CA SER A 466 -8.65 -12.13 10.57
C SER A 466 -8.57 -11.08 11.67
N PHE A 467 -9.04 -9.85 11.43
CA PHE A 467 -9.16 -8.83 12.47
C PHE A 467 -10.13 -9.27 13.59
N MET A 468 -11.24 -9.91 13.24
CA MET A 468 -12.18 -10.46 14.21
C MET A 468 -11.59 -11.60 15.07
N LEU A 469 -10.65 -12.39 14.54
CA LEU A 469 -9.94 -13.41 15.33
C LEU A 469 -9.11 -12.77 16.45
N ILE A 470 -8.50 -11.61 16.19
CA ILE A 470 -7.76 -10.85 17.21
C ILE A 470 -8.71 -10.31 18.26
N LEU A 471 -9.76 -9.59 17.85
CA LEU A 471 -10.71 -8.97 18.80
C LEU A 471 -11.45 -10.00 19.66
N ARG A 472 -11.72 -11.20 19.14
CA ARG A 472 -12.39 -12.28 19.88
C ARG A 472 -11.42 -13.11 20.73
N GLY A 473 -10.13 -13.14 20.38
CA GLY A 473 -9.09 -13.88 21.09
C GLY A 473 -8.52 -13.15 22.31
N VAL A 474 -8.77 -11.85 22.45
CA VAL A 474 -8.23 -11.00 23.51
C VAL A 474 -9.36 -10.53 24.45
N LYS A 475 -9.04 -10.36 25.74
CA LYS A 475 -9.99 -9.84 26.74
C LYS A 475 -10.41 -8.41 26.37
N LYS A 476 -11.62 -8.00 26.79
CA LYS A 476 -12.18 -6.67 26.45
C LYS A 476 -11.28 -5.51 26.89
N GLU A 477 -10.63 -5.65 28.05
CA GLU A 477 -9.72 -4.64 28.62
C GLU A 477 -8.44 -4.43 27.78
N ASP A 478 -7.99 -5.45 27.05
CA ASP A 478 -6.70 -5.46 26.34
C ASP A 478 -6.85 -5.21 24.83
N LYS A 479 -8.07 -5.00 24.32
CA LYS A 479 -8.34 -4.88 22.86
C LYS A 479 -7.61 -3.72 22.20
N THR A 480 -7.73 -2.53 22.76
CA THR A 480 -7.07 -1.30 22.25
C THR A 480 -5.57 -1.47 22.17
N LEU A 481 -4.98 -2.09 23.19
CA LEU A 481 -3.56 -2.38 23.28
C LEU A 481 -3.13 -3.45 22.26
N ALA A 482 -3.89 -4.53 22.13
CA ALA A 482 -3.61 -5.59 21.16
C ALA A 482 -3.67 -5.07 19.71
N VAL A 483 -4.65 -4.21 19.40
CA VAL A 483 -4.75 -3.52 18.10
C VAL A 483 -3.56 -2.59 17.89
N GLY A 484 -3.16 -1.82 18.91
CA GLY A 484 -1.95 -0.99 18.85
C GLY A 484 -0.68 -1.81 18.58
N ILE A 485 -0.50 -2.93 19.27
CA ILE A 485 0.62 -3.87 19.07
C ILE A 485 0.61 -4.46 17.65
N GLN A 486 -0.56 -4.85 17.15
CA GLN A 486 -0.72 -5.32 15.78
C GLN A 486 -0.22 -4.27 14.77
N PHE A 487 -0.72 -3.04 14.83
CA PHE A 487 -0.31 -1.98 13.90
C PHE A 487 1.18 -1.66 14.03
N MET A 488 1.75 -1.69 15.24
CA MET A 488 3.19 -1.54 15.46
C MET A 488 3.98 -2.60 14.68
N PHE A 489 3.61 -3.88 14.79
CA PHE A 489 4.27 -4.95 14.03
C PHE A 489 4.08 -4.81 12.52
N LEU A 490 2.90 -4.41 12.05
CA LEU A 490 2.69 -4.13 10.62
C LEU A 490 3.62 -3.03 10.13
N ARG A 491 3.82 -1.95 10.89
CA ARG A 491 4.71 -0.87 10.48
C ARG A 491 6.17 -1.32 10.43
N ILE A 492 6.65 -1.96 11.50
CA ILE A 492 8.07 -2.34 11.65
C ILE A 492 8.45 -3.53 10.76
N LEU A 493 7.62 -4.57 10.71
CA LEU A 493 7.97 -5.83 10.04
C LEU A 493 7.47 -5.91 8.59
N ALA A 494 6.51 -5.08 8.19
CA ALA A 494 5.99 -5.09 6.82
C ALA A 494 6.28 -3.79 6.07
N TRP A 495 5.73 -2.66 6.51
CA TRP A 495 5.78 -1.41 5.74
C TRP A 495 7.17 -0.79 5.62
N MET A 496 8.03 -0.93 6.64
CA MET A 496 9.42 -0.47 6.55
C MET A 496 10.31 -1.35 5.65
N PRO A 497 10.39 -2.69 5.85
CA PRO A 497 11.30 -3.51 5.06
C PRO A 497 10.79 -3.83 3.65
N SER A 498 9.47 -3.90 3.44
CA SER A 498 8.92 -4.36 2.15
C SER A 498 9.35 -3.51 0.95
N PRO A 499 9.31 -2.16 1.00
CA PRO A 499 9.81 -1.35 -0.10
C PRO A 499 11.30 -1.60 -0.40
N VAL A 500 12.12 -1.82 0.64
CA VAL A 500 13.55 -2.13 0.46
C VAL A 500 13.74 -3.48 -0.22
N ILE A 501 12.99 -4.50 0.20
CA ILE A 501 13.05 -5.86 -0.39
C ILE A 501 12.59 -5.83 -1.85
N HIS A 502 11.45 -5.20 -2.15
CA HIS A 502 10.94 -5.11 -3.52
C HIS A 502 11.83 -4.24 -4.41
N GLY A 503 12.34 -3.12 -3.89
CA GLY A 503 13.27 -2.23 -4.59
C GLY A 503 14.57 -2.95 -4.95
N SER A 504 15.18 -3.65 -3.98
CA SER A 504 16.37 -4.46 -4.22
C SER A 504 16.12 -5.59 -5.23
N ALA A 505 14.96 -6.27 -5.13
CA ALA A 505 14.58 -7.29 -6.10
C ALA A 505 14.42 -6.73 -7.53
N ILE A 506 13.94 -5.51 -7.68
CA ILE A 506 13.85 -4.81 -8.98
C ILE A 506 15.25 -4.41 -9.46
N ASP A 507 16.10 -3.85 -8.60
CA ASP A 507 17.43 -3.38 -8.98
C ASP A 507 18.35 -4.50 -9.45
N THR A 508 18.18 -5.71 -8.91
CA THR A 508 18.91 -6.90 -9.39
C THR A 508 18.55 -7.35 -10.81
N THR A 509 17.50 -6.80 -11.42
CA THR A 509 17.16 -7.06 -12.83
C THR A 509 17.63 -5.96 -13.77
N CYS A 510 18.31 -4.95 -13.23
CA CYS A 510 18.89 -3.88 -14.03
C CYS A 510 19.99 -4.41 -14.96
N VAL A 511 19.89 -4.05 -16.23
CA VAL A 511 20.88 -4.39 -17.26
C VAL A 511 21.80 -3.20 -17.54
N HIS A 512 21.27 -1.96 -17.46
CA HIS A 512 22.05 -0.75 -17.75
C HIS A 512 21.79 0.35 -16.73
N TRP A 513 22.84 0.71 -15.98
CA TRP A 513 22.82 1.75 -14.95
C TRP A 513 23.23 3.11 -15.51
N ALA A 514 22.54 4.18 -15.11
CA ALA A 514 23.06 5.53 -15.26
C ALA A 514 24.15 5.77 -14.21
N LEU A 515 25.21 6.47 -14.63
CA LEU A 515 26.24 6.97 -13.73
C LEU A 515 25.97 8.45 -13.44
N SER A 516 26.14 8.85 -12.18
CA SER A 516 26.15 10.24 -11.78
C SER A 516 27.34 10.43 -10.85
N CYS A 517 28.30 11.25 -11.27
CA CYS A 517 29.58 11.43 -10.59
C CYS A 517 30.33 10.12 -10.29
N GLY A 518 30.35 9.20 -11.26
CA GLY A 518 31.02 7.89 -11.12
C GLY A 518 30.34 6.91 -10.16
N ARG A 519 29.18 7.27 -9.56
CA ARG A 519 28.36 6.38 -8.74
C ARG A 519 27.13 5.93 -9.51
N ARG A 520 26.64 4.72 -9.21
CA ARG A 520 25.38 4.20 -9.77
C ARG A 520 24.23 5.07 -9.29
N ALA A 521 23.45 5.59 -10.23
CA ALA A 521 22.26 6.37 -9.98
C ALA A 521 21.02 5.56 -10.36
N VAL A 522 20.28 5.98 -11.39
CA VAL A 522 19.03 5.36 -11.82
C VAL A 522 19.30 4.25 -12.84
N CYS A 523 18.66 3.09 -12.65
CA CYS A 523 18.66 2.06 -13.69
C CYS A 523 17.78 2.48 -14.89
N ARG A 524 18.35 2.48 -16.09
CA ARG A 524 17.67 2.89 -17.33
C ARG A 524 16.92 1.72 -17.98
N TYR A 525 17.57 0.55 -18.06
CA TYR A 525 17.01 -0.65 -18.68
C TYR A 525 17.00 -1.85 -17.73
N TYR A 526 15.88 -2.58 -17.75
CA TYR A 526 15.65 -3.77 -16.95
C TYR A 526 15.42 -4.98 -17.86
N ASN A 527 15.81 -6.17 -17.40
CA ASN A 527 15.36 -7.42 -18.00
C ASN A 527 13.92 -7.69 -17.55
N ASN A 528 12.96 -7.58 -18.48
CA ASN A 528 11.52 -7.66 -18.18
C ASN A 528 11.08 -9.05 -17.71
N ASP A 529 11.67 -10.12 -18.23
CA ASP A 529 11.32 -11.49 -17.82
C ASP A 529 11.78 -11.78 -16.40
N LEU A 530 13.01 -11.37 -16.08
CA LEU A 530 13.54 -11.48 -14.72
C LEU A 530 12.79 -10.55 -13.76
N LEU A 531 12.44 -9.34 -14.19
CA LEU A 531 11.64 -8.37 -13.44
C LEU A 531 10.27 -8.95 -13.08
N ARG A 532 9.55 -9.50 -14.06
CA ARG A 532 8.26 -10.19 -13.86
C ARG A 532 8.39 -11.33 -12.86
N ASN A 533 9.35 -12.23 -13.06
CA ASN A 533 9.52 -13.41 -12.21
C ASN A 533 9.88 -13.04 -10.75
N ARG A 534 10.77 -12.06 -10.53
CA ARG A 534 11.15 -11.63 -9.18
C ARG A 534 10.03 -10.87 -8.48
N PHE A 535 9.37 -9.95 -9.18
CA PHE A 535 8.31 -9.12 -8.61
C PHE A 535 7.08 -9.96 -8.23
N ILE A 536 6.59 -10.80 -9.16
CA ILE A 536 5.45 -11.70 -8.91
C ILE A 536 5.85 -12.85 -7.98
N GLY A 537 7.09 -13.35 -8.07
CA GLY A 537 7.63 -14.33 -7.13
C GLY A 537 7.58 -13.88 -5.68
N LEU A 538 7.96 -12.62 -5.42
CA LEU A 538 7.91 -12.04 -4.08
C LEU A 538 6.47 -11.89 -3.56
N GLN A 539 5.52 -11.56 -4.43
CA GLN A 539 4.09 -11.58 -4.10
C GLN A 539 3.64 -12.98 -3.65
N PHE A 540 4.00 -14.01 -4.40
CA PHE A 540 3.69 -15.41 -4.07
C PHE A 540 4.33 -15.87 -2.76
N PHE A 541 5.58 -15.47 -2.51
CA PHE A 541 6.28 -15.78 -1.26
C PHE A 541 5.51 -15.30 -0.04
N PHE A 542 5.10 -14.01 -0.03
CA PHE A 542 4.34 -13.46 1.09
C PHE A 542 2.93 -14.08 1.22
N LYS A 543 2.23 -14.31 0.10
CA LYS A 543 0.92 -15.00 0.12
C LYS A 543 1.03 -16.41 0.68
N THR A 544 2.08 -17.14 0.33
CA THR A 544 2.34 -18.50 0.83
C THR A 544 2.61 -18.48 2.34
N GLY A 545 3.41 -17.52 2.82
CA GLY A 545 3.61 -17.32 4.27
C GLY A 545 2.30 -17.09 5.03
N SER A 546 1.38 -16.28 4.45
CA SER A 546 0.04 -16.06 5.02
C SER A 546 -0.82 -17.33 5.03
N VAL A 547 -0.79 -18.15 3.96
CA VAL A 547 -1.49 -19.45 3.93
C VAL A 547 -0.99 -20.39 5.02
N ILE A 548 0.33 -20.51 5.19
CA ILE A 548 0.93 -21.35 6.24
C ILE A 548 0.45 -20.87 7.62
N CYS A 549 0.50 -19.56 7.88
CA CYS A 549 0.04 -19.00 9.15
C CYS A 549 -1.45 -19.28 9.40
N PHE A 550 -2.33 -19.08 8.42
CA PHE A 550 -3.75 -19.36 8.58
C PHE A 550 -4.07 -20.86 8.71
N ALA A 551 -3.29 -21.73 8.05
CA ALA A 551 -3.41 -23.17 8.25
C ALA A 551 -3.06 -23.57 9.68
N LEU A 552 -1.99 -23.02 10.25
CA LEU A 552 -1.61 -23.22 11.65
C LEU A 552 -2.66 -22.66 12.62
N VAL A 553 -3.22 -21.48 12.35
CA VAL A 553 -4.33 -20.91 13.14
C VAL A 553 -5.52 -21.87 13.16
N LEU A 554 -5.92 -22.40 12.00
CA LEU A 554 -7.04 -23.33 11.92
C LEU A 554 -6.75 -24.65 12.65
N ALA A 555 -5.51 -25.15 12.58
CA ALA A 555 -5.10 -26.35 13.31
C ALA A 555 -5.18 -26.14 14.83
N VAL A 556 -4.64 -25.03 15.35
CA VAL A 556 -4.70 -24.69 16.78
C VAL A 556 -6.14 -24.51 17.25
N LEU A 557 -6.98 -23.80 16.49
CA LEU A 557 -8.39 -23.59 16.82
C LEU A 557 -9.16 -24.92 16.86
N ARG A 558 -8.93 -25.82 15.91
CA ARG A 558 -9.54 -27.16 15.90
C ARG A 558 -9.08 -28.02 17.07
N GLN A 559 -7.82 -27.91 17.47
CA GLN A 559 -7.30 -28.64 18.62
C GLN A 559 -7.96 -28.15 19.92
N GLN A 560 -8.04 -26.84 20.14
CA GLN A 560 -8.72 -26.26 21.31
C GLN A 560 -10.19 -26.67 21.39
N ASP A 561 -10.88 -26.69 20.25
CA ASP A 561 -12.29 -27.09 20.16
C ASP A 561 -12.49 -28.60 20.42
N LYS A 562 -11.53 -29.45 20.01
CA LYS A 562 -11.51 -30.88 20.40
C LYS A 562 -11.29 -31.05 21.90
N GLU A 563 -10.30 -30.37 22.47
CA GLU A 563 -10.00 -30.42 23.91
C GLU A 563 -11.17 -29.95 24.78
N ALA A 564 -11.90 -28.91 24.33
CA ALA A 564 -13.11 -28.43 24.99
C ALA A 564 -14.21 -29.51 25.01
N ARG A 565 -14.49 -30.14 23.85
CA ARG A 565 -15.48 -31.23 23.76
C ARG A 565 -15.09 -32.46 24.57
N THR A 566 -13.81 -32.82 24.62
CA THR A 566 -13.34 -33.93 25.46
C THR A 566 -13.52 -33.63 26.96
N LYS A 567 -13.35 -32.38 27.40
CA LYS A 567 -13.60 -31.98 28.79
C LYS A 567 -15.09 -32.05 29.15
N GLU A 568 -15.97 -31.57 28.28
CA GLU A 568 -17.44 -31.67 28.46
C GLU A 568 -17.90 -33.13 28.52
N SER A 569 -17.36 -33.98 27.65
CA SER A 569 -17.65 -35.43 27.65
C SER A 569 -17.12 -36.17 28.88
N ARG A 570 -16.10 -35.65 29.59
CA ARG A 570 -15.61 -36.23 30.85
C ARG A 570 -16.38 -35.72 32.08
N SER A 571 -16.94 -34.52 32.04
CA SER A 571 -17.79 -33.99 33.11
C SER A 571 -19.19 -34.60 33.12
N SER A 572 -19.76 -34.96 31.97
CA SER A 572 -21.10 -35.56 31.88
C SER A 572 -21.26 -36.92 32.59
N PRO A 573 -20.35 -37.91 32.45
CA PRO A 573 -20.48 -39.19 33.17
C PRO A 573 -20.29 -39.07 34.69
N ALA A 574 -19.60 -38.03 35.18
CA ALA A 574 -19.47 -37.77 36.62
C ALA A 574 -20.77 -37.23 37.25
N VAL A 575 -21.57 -36.47 36.50
CA VAL A 575 -22.87 -35.96 36.96
C VAL A 575 -23.94 -37.05 36.94
N GLU A 576 -23.89 -37.97 35.96
CA GLU A 576 -24.82 -39.11 35.88
C GLU A 576 -24.54 -40.16 36.96
N GLN A 577 -23.28 -40.35 37.38
CA GLN A 577 -22.92 -41.19 38.52
C GLN A 577 -23.29 -40.58 39.88
N GLN A 578 -23.37 -39.25 40.01
CA GLN A 578 -23.83 -38.60 41.25
C GLN A 578 -25.37 -38.63 41.41
N LEU A 579 -26.13 -38.65 40.31
CA LEU A 579 -27.59 -38.79 40.34
C LEU A 579 -28.07 -40.23 40.62
N LEU A 580 -27.28 -41.25 40.28
CA LEU A 580 -27.63 -42.66 40.56
C LEU A 580 -27.27 -43.14 41.97
N VAL A 581 -26.50 -42.37 42.76
CA VAL A 581 -26.11 -42.73 44.14
C VAL A 581 -27.03 -42.10 45.21
N SER A 582 -27.94 -41.18 44.85
CA SER A 582 -28.96 -40.64 45.77
C SER A 582 -30.35 -41.22 45.49
N GLY A 583 -30.53 -42.52 45.78
CA GLY A 583 -31.84 -43.16 45.98
C GLY A 583 -32.19 -43.24 47.48
N PRO A 584 -33.48 -43.19 47.87
CA PRO A 584 -33.89 -42.74 49.19
C PRO A 584 -33.62 -43.76 50.31
N GLY A 585 -32.83 -43.33 51.29
CA GLY A 585 -32.64 -44.03 52.56
C GLY A 585 -33.90 -44.00 53.44
N LYS A 586 -34.22 -45.18 53.98
CA LYS A 586 -35.30 -45.46 54.94
C LYS A 586 -35.29 -44.51 56.14
N LYS A 587 -36.45 -43.98 56.52
CA LYS A 587 -36.71 -43.35 57.82
C LYS A 587 -36.67 -44.40 58.94
N PRO A 588 -36.06 -44.13 60.10
CA PRO A 588 -36.47 -44.71 61.37
C PRO A 588 -37.49 -43.80 62.05
N GLU A 589 -38.54 -44.43 62.55
CA GLU A 589 -39.63 -43.87 63.32
C GLU A 589 -39.36 -44.20 64.79
N ASP A 590 -39.28 -43.20 65.69
CA ASP A 590 -39.56 -43.44 67.10
C ASP A 590 -40.01 -42.20 67.91
N SER A 591 -41.18 -42.38 68.53
CA SER A 591 -41.70 -41.95 69.83
C SER A 591 -41.80 -40.48 70.31
N ARG A 592 -43.07 -40.09 70.57
CA ARG A 592 -43.70 -39.36 71.73
C ARG A 592 -42.75 -38.53 72.62
N VAL A 593 -43.03 -37.26 72.95
CA VAL A 593 -44.23 -36.63 73.54
C VAL A 593 -44.29 -35.16 73.10
#